data_AF-A0A968MXC1-F1
#
_entry.id   AF-A0A968MXC1-F1
#
_cell.length_a   1.000
_cell.length_b   1.000
_cell.length_c   1.000
_cell.angle_alpha   90.00
_cell.angle_beta   90.00
_cell.angle_gamma   90.00
#
_symmetry.space_group_name_H-M   'P 1'
#
loop_
_entity.id
_entity.type
_entity.pdbx_description
1 polymer ?
#
loop_
_entity_poly.entity_id
_entity_poly.type
_entity_poly.pdbx_seq_one_letter_code
_entity_poly.pdbx_strand_id
1 'polypeptide(L)'
;ACQICNQTYKSDNFPIGGNRLSGPAIESTTTDGDIDLLAGSISPDPLAITSNYTLQRFLQEHKKEKPFLINPYFDDPEKYFAYEADDILKEVKVVPAKPATALHVKAAEDFYGINRIELKNIRYKVFRSFRIIKKSINFIDDPEMKEEILAQIRDMLSDDSLFAGMNRFFNARL
;
A
#
# COMPACT_ATOMS: atom_id res chain seq x y z
N ALA A 1 13.68 10.82 -0.32
CA ALA A 1 12.54 10.79 0.62
C ALA A 1 12.17 12.23 0.98
N CYS A 2 10.92 12.67 0.82
CA CYS A 2 10.55 14.06 1.14
C CYS A 2 10.32 14.25 2.64
N GLN A 3 10.55 15.47 3.13
CA GLN A 3 10.42 15.84 4.53
C GLN A 3 8.99 15.58 5.06
N ILE A 4 7.96 15.88 4.27
CA ILE A 4 6.55 15.67 4.62
C ILE A 4 6.24 14.18 4.83
N CYS A 5 6.74 13.30 3.95
CA CYS A 5 6.55 11.85 4.12
C CYS A 5 7.22 11.34 5.40
N ASN A 6 8.44 11.81 5.69
CA ASN A 6 9.17 11.36 6.87
C ASN A 6 8.58 11.90 8.18
N GLN A 7 8.02 13.12 8.19
CA GLN A 7 7.49 13.76 9.40
C GLN A 7 6.04 13.39 9.69
N THR A 8 5.22 13.17 8.67
CA THR A 8 3.77 12.96 8.85
C THR A 8 3.38 11.48 8.80
N TYR A 9 4.07 10.69 7.97
CA TYR A 9 3.56 9.39 7.53
C TYR A 9 4.45 8.21 7.97
N LYS A 10 5.78 8.41 8.08
CA LYS A 10 6.70 7.38 8.56
C LYS A 10 6.82 7.38 10.07
N SER A 11 5.99 6.57 10.72
CA SER A 11 6.12 6.22 12.13
C SER A 11 6.00 4.71 12.31
N ASP A 12 6.58 4.22 13.39
CA ASP A 12 6.49 2.85 13.91
C ASP A 12 5.19 2.58 14.69
N ASN A 13 4.29 3.56 14.82
CA ASN A 13 3.00 3.41 15.52
C ASN A 13 1.83 3.03 14.59
N PHE A 14 2.07 2.16 13.62
CA PHE A 14 1.03 1.69 12.72
C PHE A 14 -0.07 0.89 13.44
N PRO A 15 -1.30 0.93 12.93
CA PRO A 15 -2.40 0.20 13.52
C PRO A 15 -2.20 -1.31 13.33
N ILE A 16 -2.55 -2.06 14.36
CA ILE A 16 -2.40 -3.51 14.44
C ILE A 16 -3.74 -4.14 14.80
N GLY A 17 -4.01 -5.34 14.28
CA GLY A 17 -5.23 -6.10 14.56
C GLY A 17 -5.10 -7.13 15.67
N GLY A 18 -3.87 -7.44 16.09
CA GLY A 18 -3.57 -8.35 17.18
C GLY A 18 -3.01 -7.65 18.40
N ASN A 19 -2.33 -8.41 19.25
CA ASN A 19 -1.71 -7.86 20.46
C ASN A 19 -0.33 -7.31 20.13
N ARG A 20 -0.07 -6.06 20.53
CA ARG A 20 1.27 -5.47 20.46
C ARG A 20 2.20 -6.31 21.33
N LEU A 21 3.35 -6.68 20.78
CA LEU A 21 4.39 -7.35 21.54
C LEU A 21 4.94 -6.37 22.59
N SER A 22 5.12 -6.87 23.81
CA SER A 22 5.73 -6.09 24.87
C SER A 22 7.22 -5.92 24.56
N GLY A 23 7.68 -4.66 24.56
CA GLY A 23 9.10 -4.38 24.58
C GLY A 23 9.75 -4.79 25.91
N PRO A 24 11.08 -4.86 25.96
CA PRO A 24 11.79 -5.06 27.22
C PRO A 24 11.52 -3.90 28.20
N ALA A 25 11.35 -4.22 29.48
CA ALA A 25 11.14 -3.21 30.53
C ALA A 25 12.49 -2.77 31.11
N ILE A 26 12.65 -1.45 31.30
CA ILE A 26 13.79 -0.86 32.03
C ILE A 26 13.23 -0.29 33.33
N GLU A 27 13.67 -0.84 34.45
CA GLU A 27 13.29 -0.40 35.80
C GLU A 27 14.39 0.48 36.41
N SER A 28 14.09 1.19 37.49
CA SER A 28 15.10 2.04 38.16
C SER A 28 16.27 1.25 38.76
N THR A 29 16.14 -0.07 38.86
CA THR A 29 17.17 -1.00 39.33
C THR A 29 17.90 -1.71 38.20
N THR A 30 17.51 -1.52 36.94
CA THR A 30 18.18 -2.13 35.78
C THR A 30 19.59 -1.55 35.62
N THR A 31 20.60 -2.41 35.61
CA THR A 31 22.00 -2.02 35.42
C THR A 31 22.43 -2.15 33.96
N ASP A 32 23.52 -1.48 33.56
CA ASP A 32 24.10 -1.62 32.21
C ASP A 32 24.46 -3.09 31.89
N GLY A 33 24.91 -3.86 32.89
CA GLY A 33 25.18 -5.29 32.73
C GLY A 33 23.93 -6.12 32.42
N ASP A 34 22.78 -5.76 32.99
CA ASP A 34 21.50 -6.41 32.68
C ASP A 34 21.06 -6.11 31.24
N ILE A 35 21.29 -4.86 30.79
CA ILE A 35 20.99 -4.42 29.42
C ILE A 35 21.86 -5.18 28.41
N ASP A 36 23.16 -5.29 28.67
CA ASP A 36 24.10 -5.99 27.78
C ASP A 36 23.76 -7.47 27.63
N LEU A 37 23.36 -8.14 28.72
CA LEU A 37 22.88 -9.52 28.68
C LEU A 37 21.60 -9.66 27.86
N LEU A 38 20.67 -8.70 27.99
CA LEU A 38 19.42 -8.73 27.25
C LEU A 38 19.63 -8.44 25.76
N ALA A 39 20.49 -7.49 25.40
CA ALA A 39 20.76 -7.05 24.03
C ALA A 39 21.23 -8.20 23.12
N GLY A 40 21.97 -9.18 23.65
CA GLY A 40 22.36 -10.39 22.92
C GLY A 40 21.21 -11.36 22.61
N SER A 41 20.04 -11.18 23.24
CA SER A 41 18.90 -12.10 23.17
C SER A 41 17.64 -11.51 22.52
N ILE A 42 17.56 -10.19 22.33
CA ILE A 42 16.38 -9.49 21.78
C ILE A 42 16.17 -9.69 20.27
N SER A 43 17.21 -10.09 19.53
CA SER A 43 17.13 -10.34 18.09
C SER A 43 17.56 -11.78 17.79
N PRO A 44 16.75 -12.79 18.16
CA PRO A 44 17.07 -14.17 17.86
C PRO A 44 17.14 -14.36 16.33
N ASP A 45 18.24 -14.96 15.85
CA ASP A 45 18.39 -15.30 14.44
C ASP A 45 17.54 -16.56 14.13
N PRO A 46 16.45 -16.43 13.35
CA PRO A 46 15.57 -17.55 13.03
C PRO A 46 16.20 -18.59 12.10
N LEU A 47 17.39 -18.30 11.55
CA LEU A 47 18.17 -19.19 10.67
C LEU A 47 19.35 -19.84 11.41
N ALA A 48 19.65 -19.42 12.64
CA ALA A 48 20.74 -20.00 13.42
C ALA A 48 20.41 -21.43 13.83
N ILE A 49 21.26 -22.37 13.40
CA ILE A 49 21.13 -23.82 13.67
C ILE A 49 21.29 -24.13 15.17
N THR A 50 21.94 -23.25 15.92
CA THR A 50 22.24 -23.40 17.36
C THR A 50 21.11 -22.90 18.26
N SER A 51 20.05 -22.30 17.72
CA SER A 51 18.94 -21.77 18.51
C SER A 51 17.69 -22.66 18.43
N ASN A 52 16.92 -22.73 19.52
CA ASN A 52 15.57 -23.32 19.50
C ASN A 52 14.53 -22.34 18.90
N TYR A 53 14.96 -21.21 18.34
CA TYR A 53 14.11 -20.19 17.74
C TYR A 53 14.06 -20.40 16.23
N THR A 54 13.04 -21.11 15.75
CA THR A 54 12.93 -21.50 14.34
C THR A 54 12.29 -20.41 13.47
N LEU A 55 12.56 -20.43 12.17
CA LEU A 55 11.84 -19.62 11.16
C LEU A 55 10.31 -19.75 11.29
N GLN A 56 9.81 -20.97 11.54
CA GLN A 56 8.36 -21.18 11.70
C GLN A 56 7.81 -20.42 12.91
N ARG A 57 8.54 -20.45 14.05
CA ARG A 57 8.17 -19.68 15.24
C ARG A 57 8.22 -18.18 14.96
N PHE A 58 9.29 -17.68 14.34
CA PHE A 58 9.40 -16.28 13.94
C PHE A 58 8.20 -15.83 13.09
N LEU A 59 7.86 -16.58 12.05
CA LEU A 59 6.72 -16.27 11.18
C LEU A 59 5.38 -16.29 11.93
N GLN A 60 5.21 -17.20 12.89
CA GLN A 60 4.01 -17.24 13.72
C GLN A 60 3.93 -16.02 14.66
N GLU A 61 5.03 -15.66 15.31
CA GLU A 61 5.07 -14.52 16.25
C GLU A 61 4.94 -13.18 15.53
N HIS A 62 5.63 -13.01 14.39
CA HIS A 62 5.48 -11.83 13.53
C HIS A 62 4.04 -11.63 13.06
N LYS A 63 3.29 -12.73 12.81
CA LYS A 63 1.88 -12.67 12.45
C LYS A 63 0.95 -12.36 13.64
N LYS A 64 1.42 -12.40 14.90
CA LYS A 64 0.56 -12.13 16.07
C LYS A 64 0.15 -10.67 16.16
N GLU A 65 1.04 -9.74 15.82
CA GLU A 65 0.70 -8.31 15.85
C GLU A 65 -0.32 -7.97 14.75
N LYS A 66 -0.28 -8.65 13.60
CA LYS A 66 -1.18 -8.40 12.46
C LYS A 66 -1.18 -6.91 12.06
N PRO A 67 -0.05 -6.39 11.56
CA PRO A 67 -0.03 -5.01 11.06
C PRO A 67 -1.09 -4.85 9.97
N PHE A 68 -1.88 -3.77 10.04
CA PHE A 68 -2.83 -3.45 8.97
C PHE A 68 -2.14 -2.80 7.76
N LEU A 69 -0.88 -2.42 7.87
CA LEU A 69 -0.11 -1.89 6.74
C LEU A 69 0.07 -2.95 5.66
N ILE A 70 -0.23 -2.56 4.43
CA ILE A 70 -0.06 -3.38 3.23
C ILE A 70 1.41 -3.35 2.84
N ASN A 71 2.04 -4.51 2.73
CA ASN A 71 3.44 -4.62 2.34
C ASN A 71 3.56 -4.69 0.81
N PRO A 72 4.14 -3.68 0.14
CA PRO A 72 4.19 -3.63 -1.32
C PRO A 72 5.03 -4.76 -1.97
N TYR A 73 5.83 -5.49 -1.19
CA TYR A 73 6.64 -6.60 -1.70
C TYR A 73 5.94 -7.96 -1.60
N PHE A 74 4.94 -8.10 -0.71
CA PHE A 74 4.31 -9.39 -0.42
C PHE A 74 2.80 -9.38 -0.62
N ASP A 75 2.16 -8.24 -0.42
CA ASP A 75 0.73 -8.08 -0.57
C ASP A 75 0.37 -7.64 -1.99
N ASP A 76 -0.63 -8.30 -2.54
CA ASP A 76 -1.24 -7.91 -3.80
C ASP A 76 -2.25 -6.76 -3.57
N PRO A 77 -1.96 -5.52 -4.02
CA PRO A 77 -2.79 -4.36 -3.74
C PRO A 77 -4.20 -4.46 -4.33
N GLU A 78 -4.41 -5.23 -5.41
CA GLU A 78 -5.74 -5.38 -6.03
C GLU A 78 -6.75 -6.09 -5.10
N LYS A 79 -6.25 -6.86 -4.12
CA LYS A 79 -7.10 -7.50 -3.12
C LYS A 79 -7.65 -6.53 -2.08
N TYR A 80 -6.97 -5.41 -1.87
CA TYR A 80 -7.27 -4.44 -0.81
C TYR A 80 -7.93 -3.18 -1.33
N PHE A 81 -7.47 -2.69 -2.49
CA PHE A 81 -7.82 -1.39 -3.03
C PHE A 81 -8.82 -1.47 -4.18
N ALA A 82 -9.78 -0.55 -4.15
CA ALA A 82 -10.63 -0.16 -5.26
C ALA A 82 -10.54 1.36 -5.46
N TYR A 83 -11.21 1.87 -6.50
CA TYR A 83 -11.17 3.29 -6.83
C TYR A 83 -12.57 3.86 -6.98
N GLU A 84 -12.78 5.05 -6.45
CA GLU A 84 -14.02 5.82 -6.56
C GLU A 84 -13.71 7.16 -7.21
N ALA A 85 -14.39 7.48 -8.31
CA ALA A 85 -14.24 8.75 -9.01
C ALA A 85 -15.42 9.67 -8.69
N ASP A 86 -15.11 10.92 -8.33
CA ASP A 86 -16.06 11.99 -8.11
C ASP A 86 -15.83 13.09 -9.16
N ASP A 87 -16.73 13.20 -10.12
CA ASP A 87 -16.63 14.18 -11.20
C ASP A 87 -16.97 15.63 -10.74
N ILE A 88 -17.69 15.79 -9.62
CA ILE A 88 -18.06 17.10 -9.06
C ILE A 88 -16.83 17.70 -8.37
N LEU A 89 -16.22 16.93 -7.46
CA LEU A 89 -15.01 17.33 -6.76
C LEU A 89 -13.77 17.20 -7.62
N LYS A 90 -13.84 16.48 -8.74
CA LYS A 90 -12.73 16.19 -9.65
C LYS A 90 -11.59 15.46 -8.94
N GLU A 91 -11.97 14.43 -8.19
CA GLU A 91 -11.08 13.61 -7.40
C GLU A 91 -11.29 12.13 -7.71
N VAL A 92 -10.23 11.33 -7.58
CA VAL A 92 -10.37 9.88 -7.44
C VAL A 92 -9.83 9.51 -6.07
N LYS A 93 -10.52 8.65 -5.33
CA LYS A 93 -10.10 8.12 -4.02
C LYS A 93 -9.76 6.64 -4.13
N VAL A 94 -8.77 6.20 -3.37
CA VAL A 94 -8.55 4.78 -3.09
C VAL A 94 -9.49 4.41 -1.96
N VAL A 95 -10.31 3.39 -2.18
CA VAL A 95 -11.31 2.90 -1.24
C VAL A 95 -11.12 1.41 -1.00
N PRO A 96 -11.70 0.82 0.07
CA PRO A 96 -11.64 -0.62 0.29
C PRO A 96 -12.31 -1.39 -0.84
N ALA A 97 -11.61 -2.38 -1.41
CA ALA A 97 -12.19 -3.30 -2.38
C ALA A 97 -13.34 -4.14 -1.77
N LYS A 98 -13.26 -4.43 -0.46
CA LYS A 98 -14.25 -5.19 0.30
C LYS A 98 -14.34 -4.61 1.72
N PRO A 99 -15.47 -4.77 2.44
CA PRO A 99 -15.58 -4.32 3.83
C PRO A 99 -14.46 -4.84 4.75
N ALA A 100 -14.04 -6.10 4.54
CA ALA A 100 -12.97 -6.73 5.32
C ALA A 100 -11.59 -6.06 5.17
N THR A 101 -11.36 -5.28 4.11
CA THR A 101 -10.07 -4.60 3.86
C THR A 101 -10.06 -3.16 4.34
N ALA A 102 -11.16 -2.68 4.95
CA ALA A 102 -11.31 -1.28 5.36
C ALA A 102 -10.21 -0.78 6.30
N LEU A 103 -9.83 -1.59 7.30
CA LEU A 103 -8.75 -1.23 8.24
C LEU A 103 -7.39 -1.14 7.56
N HIS A 104 -7.12 -1.97 6.56
CA HIS A 104 -5.88 -1.93 5.80
C HIS A 104 -5.80 -0.69 4.92
N VAL A 105 -6.90 -0.34 4.25
CA VAL A 105 -6.96 0.89 3.43
C VAL A 105 -6.87 2.14 4.31
N LYS A 106 -7.51 2.16 5.48
CA LYS A 106 -7.39 3.26 6.43
C LYS A 106 -5.96 3.41 6.95
N ALA A 107 -5.30 2.30 7.28
CA ALA A 107 -3.89 2.31 7.67
C ALA A 107 -3.00 2.86 6.55
N ALA A 108 -3.21 2.43 5.30
CA ALA A 108 -2.48 2.95 4.14
C ALA A 108 -2.78 4.44 3.88
N GLU A 109 -3.99 4.91 4.12
CA GLU A 109 -4.34 6.33 4.07
C GLU A 109 -3.58 7.14 5.11
N ASP A 110 -3.56 6.66 6.35
CA ASP A 110 -2.94 7.36 7.49
C ASP A 110 -1.41 7.34 7.45
N PHE A 111 -0.79 6.28 6.93
CA PHE A 111 0.67 6.05 7.00
C PHE A 111 1.38 6.12 5.65
N TYR A 112 0.66 5.99 4.52
CA TYR A 112 1.25 6.21 3.19
C TYR A 112 0.68 7.47 2.52
N GLY A 113 -0.38 8.06 3.06
CA GLY A 113 -1.00 9.26 2.50
C GLY A 113 -1.57 9.02 1.11
N ILE A 114 -2.05 7.81 0.81
CA ILE A 114 -2.51 7.40 -0.54
C ILE A 114 -3.64 8.29 -1.08
N ASN A 115 -4.41 8.93 -0.19
CA ASN A 115 -5.50 9.86 -0.51
C ASN A 115 -5.23 11.33 -0.19
N ARG A 116 -3.95 11.74 -0.07
CA ARG A 116 -3.62 13.18 0.00
C ARG A 116 -4.17 13.94 -1.21
N ILE A 117 -4.49 15.22 -1.02
CA ILE A 117 -5.22 16.04 -2.00
C ILE A 117 -4.56 16.04 -3.38
N GLU A 118 -3.23 16.11 -3.43
CA GLU A 118 -2.46 16.11 -4.68
C GLU A 118 -2.65 14.79 -5.43
N LEU A 119 -2.57 13.64 -4.73
CA LEU A 119 -2.73 12.34 -5.37
C LEU A 119 -4.15 12.13 -5.87
N LYS A 120 -5.18 12.55 -5.13
CA LYS A 120 -6.56 12.46 -5.57
C LYS A 120 -6.80 13.26 -6.86
N ASN A 121 -6.26 14.47 -6.92
CA ASN A 121 -6.38 15.37 -8.06
C ASN A 121 -5.61 14.85 -9.29
N ILE A 122 -4.38 14.38 -9.11
CA ILE A 122 -3.58 13.82 -10.22
C ILE A 122 -4.25 12.53 -10.74
N ARG A 123 -4.72 11.65 -9.85
CA ARG A 123 -5.47 10.45 -10.24
C ARG A 123 -6.70 10.80 -11.07
N TYR A 124 -7.46 11.82 -10.69
CA TYR A 124 -8.61 12.26 -11.49
C TYR A 124 -8.22 12.77 -12.88
N LYS A 125 -7.13 13.52 -13.01
CA LYS A 125 -6.64 13.97 -14.33
C LYS A 125 -6.33 12.77 -15.23
N VAL A 126 -5.61 11.77 -14.71
CA VAL A 126 -5.26 10.55 -15.46
C VAL A 126 -6.51 9.74 -15.80
N PHE A 127 -7.39 9.52 -14.83
CA PHE A 127 -8.68 8.83 -15.04
C PHE A 127 -9.54 9.51 -16.11
N ARG A 128 -9.65 10.85 -16.07
CA ARG A 128 -10.44 11.61 -17.03
C ARG A 128 -9.87 11.44 -18.45
N SER A 129 -8.55 11.54 -18.62
CA SER A 129 -7.90 11.30 -19.91
C SER A 129 -8.17 9.88 -20.40
N PHE A 130 -7.96 8.87 -19.55
CA PHE A 130 -8.23 7.47 -19.87
C PHE A 130 -9.68 7.25 -20.32
N ARG A 131 -10.64 7.78 -19.54
CA ARG A 131 -12.07 7.68 -19.81
C ARG A 131 -12.46 8.33 -21.13
N ILE A 132 -11.87 9.48 -21.47
CA ILE A 132 -12.13 10.16 -22.75
C ILE A 132 -11.60 9.32 -23.90
N ILE A 133 -10.32 8.92 -23.86
CA ILE A 133 -9.66 8.12 -24.90
C ILE A 133 -10.45 6.82 -25.15
N LYS A 134 -10.80 6.11 -24.07
CA LYS A 134 -11.55 4.85 -24.15
C LYS A 134 -12.94 5.03 -24.76
N LYS A 135 -13.64 6.13 -24.47
CA LYS A 135 -14.97 6.39 -25.07
C LYS A 135 -14.86 6.83 -26.53
N SER A 136 -13.83 7.59 -26.88
CA SER A 136 -13.63 8.12 -28.23
C SER A 136 -13.40 7.04 -29.28
N ILE A 137 -12.79 5.90 -28.91
CA ILE A 137 -12.43 4.83 -29.86
C ILE A 137 -13.60 4.32 -30.71
N ASN A 138 -14.82 4.37 -30.18
CA ASN A 138 -16.02 3.92 -30.87
C ASN A 138 -16.51 4.90 -31.95
N PHE A 139 -15.94 6.10 -31.99
CA PHE A 139 -16.31 7.18 -32.91
C PHE A 139 -15.20 7.50 -33.93
N ILE A 140 -14.12 6.70 -33.95
CA ILE A 140 -13.00 6.86 -34.87
C ILE A 140 -13.11 5.80 -35.96
N ASP A 141 -13.35 6.27 -37.19
CA ASP A 141 -13.45 5.42 -38.37
C ASP A 141 -12.10 5.18 -39.05
N ASP A 142 -11.14 6.10 -38.87
CA ASP A 142 -9.79 5.97 -39.44
C ASP A 142 -9.02 4.83 -38.75
N PRO A 143 -8.62 3.77 -39.48
CA PRO A 143 -7.95 2.62 -38.89
C PRO A 143 -6.60 2.95 -38.25
N GLU A 144 -5.82 3.87 -38.82
CA GLU A 144 -4.51 4.25 -38.32
C GLU A 144 -4.63 4.98 -36.97
N MET A 145 -5.45 6.04 -36.92
CA MET A 145 -5.74 6.76 -35.68
C MET A 145 -6.36 5.84 -34.61
N LYS A 146 -7.20 4.88 -35.00
CA LYS A 146 -7.78 3.92 -34.07
C LYS A 146 -6.72 3.03 -33.42
N GLU A 147 -5.72 2.58 -34.18
CA GLU A 147 -4.63 1.77 -33.65
C GLU A 147 -3.71 2.59 -32.73
N GLU A 148 -3.45 3.86 -33.06
CA GLU A 148 -2.71 4.76 -32.16
C GLU A 148 -3.43 4.96 -30.81
N ILE A 149 -4.75 5.13 -30.84
CA ILE A 149 -5.58 5.24 -29.62
C ILE A 149 -5.52 3.94 -28.81
N LEU A 150 -5.58 2.78 -29.46
CA LEU A 150 -5.43 1.49 -28.80
C LEU A 150 -4.04 1.32 -28.18
N ALA A 151 -2.98 1.75 -28.87
CA ALA A 151 -1.63 1.77 -28.33
C ALA A 151 -1.55 2.63 -27.07
N GLN A 152 -2.10 3.85 -27.10
CA GLN A 152 -2.16 4.73 -25.94
C GLN A 152 -2.94 4.10 -24.77
N ILE A 153 -4.05 3.40 -25.03
CA ILE A 153 -4.78 2.66 -23.99
C ILE A 153 -3.91 1.55 -23.39
N ARG A 154 -3.20 0.77 -24.22
CA ARG A 154 -2.28 -0.28 -23.73
C ARG A 154 -1.17 0.32 -22.87
N ASP A 155 -0.62 1.46 -23.26
CA ASP A 155 0.41 2.17 -22.49
C ASP A 155 -0.13 2.72 -21.16
N MET A 156 -1.38 3.16 -21.11
CA MET A 156 -2.03 3.58 -19.86
C MET A 156 -2.32 2.40 -18.90
N LEU A 157 -2.32 1.18 -19.42
CA LEU A 157 -2.56 -0.06 -18.68
C LEU A 157 -1.28 -0.84 -18.36
N SER A 158 -0.12 -0.45 -18.90
CA SER A 158 1.15 -1.13 -18.68
C SER A 158 1.68 -0.92 -17.26
N ASP A 159 2.53 -1.84 -16.76
CA ASP A 159 3.04 -1.78 -15.37
C ASP A 159 3.84 -0.50 -15.07
N ASP A 160 4.51 0.06 -16.08
CA ASP A 160 5.33 1.27 -15.95
C ASP A 160 4.50 2.57 -15.98
N SER A 161 3.19 2.45 -16.23
CA SER A 161 2.30 3.60 -16.34
C SER A 161 1.90 4.16 -14.99
N LEU A 162 1.86 5.49 -14.90
CA LEU A 162 1.40 6.16 -13.69
C LEU A 162 -0.08 5.83 -13.42
N PHE A 163 -0.35 5.24 -12.26
CA PHE A 163 -1.67 4.75 -11.85
C PHE A 163 -2.24 3.64 -12.75
N ALA A 164 -1.38 2.78 -13.32
CA ALA A 164 -1.79 1.62 -14.11
C ALA A 164 -2.88 0.78 -13.43
N GLY A 165 -2.72 0.45 -12.14
CA GLY A 165 -3.72 -0.32 -11.38
C GLY A 165 -5.10 0.33 -11.34
N MET A 166 -5.17 1.67 -11.25
CA MET A 166 -6.41 2.43 -11.33
C MET A 166 -7.02 2.36 -12.73
N ASN A 167 -6.21 2.53 -13.77
CA ASN A 167 -6.68 2.45 -15.15
C ASN A 167 -7.20 1.03 -15.46
N ARG A 168 -6.53 -0.03 -15.01
CA ARG A 168 -7.00 -1.42 -15.11
C ARG A 168 -8.33 -1.61 -14.39
N PHE A 169 -8.46 -1.09 -13.17
CA PHE A 169 -9.71 -1.17 -12.40
C PHE A 169 -10.88 -0.54 -13.15
N PHE A 170 -10.71 0.65 -13.72
CA PHE A 170 -11.76 1.30 -14.50
C PHE A 170 -11.94 0.69 -15.89
N ASN A 171 -10.88 0.15 -16.50
CA ASN A 171 -10.98 -0.53 -17.80
C ASN A 171 -11.96 -1.70 -17.77
N ALA A 172 -12.02 -2.44 -16.65
CA ALA A 172 -12.97 -3.53 -16.49
C ALA A 172 -14.43 -3.08 -16.25
N ARG A 173 -14.69 -1.77 -16.10
CA ARG A 173 -15.98 -1.20 -15.64
C ARG A 173 -16.57 -0.10 -16.52
N LEU A 174 -15.74 0.51 -17.37
CA LEU A 174 -16.13 1.47 -18.41
C LEU A 174 -16.32 0.76 -19.75
#